data_AF-A0A974AS45-F1
#
_entry.id   AF-A0A974AS45-F1
#
_cell.length_a   1.000
_cell.length_b   1.000
_cell.length_c   1.000
_cell.angle_alpha   90.00
_cell.angle_beta   90.00
_cell.angle_gamma   90.00
#
_symmetry.space_group_name_H-M   'P 1'
#
loop_
_entity.id
_entity.type
_entity.pdbx_description
1 polymer ?
#
loop_
_entity_poly.entity_id
_entity_poly.type
_entity_poly.pdbx_seq_one_letter_code
_entity_poly.pdbx_strand_id
1 'polypeptide(L)'
;MATRRDVLLLIGAAGLPFLAGHAAAAEPTIELLAMGHWPVQSALKPVREVLAKYDGRVKVVDLDIESPDGERRAKAVGLKGHIPIVILIAGSKSFKRADGKTIEFVNFPASAGNPMGLNGTWSVADFEVALRAALGEKAD
;
A
#
# COMPACT_ATOMS: atom_id res chain seq x y z
N MET A 1 20.52 62.49 46.79
CA MET A 1 20.94 62.14 45.41
C MET A 1 20.48 60.72 45.14
N ALA A 2 19.85 60.52 43.98
CA ALA A 2 19.27 59.26 43.53
C ALA A 2 20.36 58.17 43.32
N THR A 3 20.10 56.86 43.24
CA THR A 3 19.15 56.16 42.38
C THR A 3 19.25 54.64 42.60
N ARG A 4 18.10 53.93 42.53
CA ARG A 4 17.81 52.68 41.76
C ARG A 4 18.53 51.39 42.20
N ARG A 5 17.89 50.21 42.33
CA ARG A 5 16.55 49.71 41.98
C ARG A 5 16.40 48.31 42.60
N ASP A 6 15.27 48.05 43.26
CA ASP A 6 14.73 46.71 43.52
C ASP A 6 14.43 45.98 42.20
N VAL A 7 14.66 44.66 42.13
CA VAL A 7 13.77 43.73 41.38
C VAL A 7 13.80 42.34 42.01
N LEU A 8 12.68 42.02 42.64
CA LEU A 8 12.13 40.70 42.95
C LEU A 8 11.97 39.88 41.65
N LEU A 9 12.34 38.59 41.61
CA LEU A 9 11.89 37.69 40.53
C LEU A 9 11.35 36.37 41.08
N LEU A 10 10.08 36.18 40.73
CA LEU A 10 9.15 35.11 41.03
C LEU A 10 9.38 33.87 40.14
N ILE A 11 9.03 32.73 40.74
CA ILE A 11 8.49 31.47 40.21
C ILE A 11 8.00 31.53 38.74
N GLY A 12 8.45 30.57 37.92
CA GLY A 12 7.86 30.29 36.60
C GLY A 12 8.04 28.82 36.19
N ALA A 13 7.07 27.98 36.53
CA ALA A 13 6.94 26.63 36.00
C ALA A 13 6.54 26.72 34.51
N ALA A 14 7.48 26.46 33.61
CA ALA A 14 7.22 26.37 32.18
C ALA A 14 6.87 24.92 31.83
N GLY A 15 5.57 24.64 31.69
CA GLY A 15 5.09 23.43 31.03
C GLY A 15 5.49 23.47 29.56
N LEU A 16 6.27 22.49 29.12
CA LEU A 16 6.54 22.23 27.71
C LEU A 16 5.23 21.73 27.05
N PRO A 17 4.63 22.46 26.11
CA PRO A 17 3.57 21.88 25.30
C PRO A 17 4.24 20.84 24.38
N PHE A 18 3.96 19.55 24.63
CA PHE A 18 4.18 18.50 23.65
C PHE A 18 3.27 18.81 22.45
N LEU A 19 3.82 19.48 21.45
CA LEU A 19 3.23 19.54 20.11
C LEU A 19 3.35 18.13 19.52
N ALA A 20 2.34 17.29 19.77
CA ALA A 20 2.14 16.06 19.03
C ALA A 20 1.76 16.44 17.60
N GLY A 21 2.78 16.64 16.75
CA GLY A 21 2.60 16.76 15.31
C GLY A 21 1.91 15.50 14.82
N HIS A 22 0.71 15.65 14.27
CA HIS A 22 0.05 14.58 13.53
C HIS A 22 0.85 14.39 12.24
N ALA A 23 1.81 13.46 12.26
CA ALA A 23 2.44 13.00 11.04
C ALA A 23 1.33 12.35 10.20
N ALA A 24 0.92 13.02 9.13
CA ALA A 24 0.07 12.40 8.12
C ALA A 24 0.84 11.17 7.61
N ALA A 25 0.25 9.99 7.80
CA ALA A 25 0.83 8.76 7.26
C ALA A 25 0.98 8.94 5.75
N ALA A 26 2.16 8.63 5.21
CA ALA A 26 2.40 8.73 3.77
C ALA A 26 1.35 7.90 3.01
N GLU A 27 0.86 8.43 1.89
CA GLU A 27 -0.08 7.70 1.04
C GLU A 27 0.49 6.33 0.67
N PRO A 28 -0.28 5.24 0.85
CA PRO A 28 0.22 3.92 0.51
C PRO A 28 0.47 3.85 -1.00
N THR A 29 1.63 3.31 -1.36
CA THR A 29 1.97 3.04 -2.75
C THR A 29 1.45 1.66 -3.15
N ILE A 30 0.75 1.61 -4.28
CA ILE A 30 0.27 0.39 -4.93
C ILE A 30 1.10 0.18 -6.19
N GLU A 31 1.88 -0.89 -6.22
CA GLU A 31 2.67 -1.26 -7.39
C GLU A 31 1.96 -2.41 -8.12
N LEU A 32 1.65 -2.20 -9.40
CA LEU A 32 1.13 -3.21 -10.31
C LEU A 32 2.27 -3.66 -11.22
N LEU A 33 2.95 -4.74 -10.83
CA LEU A 33 3.96 -5.38 -11.69
C LEU A 33 3.27 -6.44 -12.53
N ALA A 34 3.16 -6.20 -13.83
CA ALA A 34 2.33 -7.04 -14.68
C ALA A 34 2.90 -7.13 -16.10
N MET A 35 2.68 -8.26 -16.75
CA MET A 35 3.01 -8.41 -18.17
C MET A 35 2.11 -7.53 -19.05
N GLY A 36 2.64 -7.05 -20.16
CA GLY A 36 1.94 -6.11 -21.05
C GLY A 36 0.82 -6.71 -21.90
N HIS A 37 0.57 -8.02 -21.86
CA HIS A 37 -0.31 -8.69 -22.81
C HIS A 37 -1.79 -8.79 -22.38
N TRP A 38 -2.69 -8.96 -23.36
CA TRP A 38 -4.15 -8.80 -23.17
C TRP A 38 -4.78 -9.58 -22.00
N PRO A 39 -4.50 -10.89 -21.79
CA PRO A 39 -5.09 -11.61 -20.66
C PRO A 39 -4.84 -10.95 -19.30
N VAL A 40 -3.61 -10.45 -19.08
CA VAL A 40 -3.20 -9.81 -17.83
C VAL A 40 -3.89 -8.46 -17.66
N GLN A 41 -3.92 -7.66 -18.72
CA GLN A 41 -4.59 -6.35 -18.69
C GLN A 41 -6.10 -6.49 -18.44
N SER A 42 -6.74 -7.50 -19.05
CA SER A 42 -8.15 -7.83 -18.81
C SER A 42 -8.40 -8.20 -17.34
N ALA A 43 -7.53 -9.04 -16.76
CA ALA A 43 -7.64 -9.45 -15.36
C ALA A 43 -7.40 -8.32 -14.35
N LEU A 44 -6.59 -7.32 -14.70
CA LEU A 44 -6.33 -6.14 -13.87
C LEU A 44 -7.37 -5.04 -14.02
N LYS A 45 -8.26 -5.09 -15.02
CA LYS A 45 -9.27 -4.05 -15.23
C LYS A 45 -10.11 -3.79 -13.96
N PRO A 46 -10.65 -4.81 -13.25
CA PRO A 46 -11.40 -4.56 -12.00
C PRO A 46 -10.54 -3.97 -10.88
N VAL A 47 -9.25 -4.31 -10.81
CA VAL A 47 -8.30 -3.73 -9.84
C VAL A 47 -8.12 -2.24 -10.12
N ARG A 48 -7.96 -1.85 -11.39
CA ARG A 48 -7.86 -0.45 -11.79
C ARG A 48 -9.16 0.32 -11.54
N GLU A 49 -10.32 -0.31 -11.74
CA GLU A 49 -11.62 0.27 -11.40
C GLU A 49 -11.77 0.50 -9.89
N VAL A 50 -11.26 -0.40 -9.04
CA VAL A 50 -11.18 -0.17 -7.59
C VAL A 50 -10.25 1.02 -7.32
N LEU A 51 -9.02 1.02 -7.84
CA LEU A 51 -8.04 2.10 -7.62
C LEU A 51 -8.56 3.48 -8.01
N ALA A 52 -9.33 3.58 -9.10
CA ALA A 52 -9.95 4.84 -9.54
C ALA A 52 -10.89 5.45 -8.49
N LYS A 53 -11.51 4.63 -7.62
CA LYS A 53 -12.35 5.12 -6.51
C LYS A 53 -11.53 5.77 -5.38
N TYR A 54 -10.23 5.48 -5.32
CA TYR A 54 -9.30 5.97 -4.31
C TYR A 54 -8.28 6.96 -4.89
N ASP A 55 -8.58 7.56 -6.06
CA ASP A 55 -7.71 8.55 -6.70
C ASP A 55 -7.36 9.70 -5.73
N GLY A 56 -6.09 10.11 -5.74
CA GLY A 56 -5.55 11.11 -4.82
C GLY A 56 -5.41 10.66 -3.35
N ARG A 57 -5.70 9.39 -3.01
CA ARG A 57 -5.47 8.82 -1.68
C ARG A 57 -4.38 7.76 -1.66
N VAL A 58 -4.00 7.28 -2.84
CA VAL A 58 -3.00 6.22 -3.04
C VAL A 58 -2.12 6.61 -4.21
N LYS A 59 -0.85 6.25 -4.12
CA LYS A 59 0.08 6.38 -5.25
C LYS A 59 0.06 5.08 -6.05
N VAL A 60 -0.30 5.13 -7.33
CA VAL A 60 -0.25 3.96 -8.22
C VAL A 60 1.03 3.98 -9.06
N VAL A 61 1.73 2.85 -9.13
CA VAL A 61 2.89 2.64 -9.98
C VAL A 61 2.63 1.41 -10.85
N ASP A 62 2.55 1.62 -12.16
CA ASP A 62 2.50 0.53 -13.14
C ASP A 62 3.91 0.20 -13.63
N LEU A 63 4.26 -1.08 -13.61
CA LEU A 63 5.56 -1.56 -14.07
C LEU A 63 5.37 -2.82 -14.93
N ASP A 64 5.96 -2.80 -16.12
CA ASP A 64 6.09 -4.01 -16.92
C ASP A 64 7.05 -4.97 -16.21
N ILE A 65 6.53 -6.12 -15.75
CA ILE A 65 7.32 -7.11 -15.01
C ILE A 65 8.41 -7.77 -15.86
N GLU A 66 8.27 -7.72 -17.20
CA GLU A 66 9.25 -8.27 -18.15
C GLU A 66 10.33 -7.25 -18.54
N SER A 67 10.18 -6.00 -18.11
CA SER A 67 11.24 -4.99 -18.26
C SER A 67 12.40 -5.25 -17.29
N PRO A 68 13.61 -4.73 -17.57
CA PRO A 68 14.73 -4.84 -16.63
C PRO A 68 14.42 -4.31 -15.23
N ASP A 69 13.59 -3.27 -15.13
CA ASP A 69 13.19 -2.65 -13.87
C ASP A 69 12.15 -3.50 -13.13
N GLY A 70 11.18 -4.04 -13.88
CA GLY A 70 10.21 -5.01 -13.41
C GLY A 70 10.85 -6.26 -12.82
N GLU A 71 11.79 -6.86 -13.56
CA GLU A 71 12.51 -8.02 -13.09
C GLU A 71 13.29 -7.74 -11.80
N ARG A 72 13.99 -6.61 -11.73
CA ARG A 72 14.74 -6.23 -10.51
C ARG A 72 13.80 -6.06 -9.34
N ARG A 73 12.65 -5.41 -9.54
CA ARG A 73 11.66 -5.20 -8.47
C ARG A 73 11.02 -6.52 -8.03
N ALA A 74 10.64 -7.40 -8.96
CA ALA A 74 10.11 -8.73 -8.66
C ALA A 74 11.12 -9.59 -7.86
N LYS A 75 12.40 -9.59 -8.28
CA LYS A 75 13.49 -10.27 -7.55
C LYS A 75 13.67 -9.69 -6.14
N ALA A 76 13.59 -8.37 -5.99
CA ALA A 76 13.71 -7.70 -4.69
C ALA A 76 12.60 -8.08 -3.68
N VAL A 77 11.42 -8.46 -4.17
CA VAL A 77 10.32 -8.97 -3.33
C VAL A 77 10.29 -10.50 -3.23
N GLY A 78 11.38 -11.17 -3.61
CA GLY A 78 11.61 -12.59 -3.43
C GLY A 78 10.91 -13.49 -4.46
N LEU A 79 10.48 -12.94 -5.59
CA LEU A 79 9.80 -13.70 -6.63
C LEU A 79 10.78 -14.33 -7.63
N LYS A 80 10.40 -15.51 -8.13
CA LYS A 80 11.19 -16.30 -9.08
C LYS A 80 10.25 -16.96 -10.09
N GLY A 81 10.73 -17.18 -11.30
CA GLY A 81 9.97 -17.82 -12.37
C GLY A 81 9.06 -16.84 -13.13
N HIS A 82 8.22 -17.40 -14.00
CA HIS A 82 7.29 -16.65 -14.84
C HIS A 82 6.02 -16.33 -14.06
N ILE A 83 5.83 -15.06 -13.70
CA ILE A 83 4.74 -14.59 -12.85
C ILE A 83 4.01 -13.46 -13.59
N PRO A 84 2.76 -13.68 -14.05
CA PRO A 84 2.07 -12.70 -14.90
C PRO A 84 1.67 -11.40 -14.19
N ILE A 85 1.35 -11.49 -12.89
CA ILE A 85 0.83 -10.39 -12.08
C ILE A 85 1.44 -10.48 -10.68
N VAL A 86 1.87 -9.33 -10.15
CA VAL A 86 2.20 -9.11 -8.75
C VAL A 86 1.63 -7.75 -8.36
N ILE A 87 0.90 -7.71 -7.25
CA ILE A 87 0.44 -6.44 -6.67
C ILE A 87 1.15 -6.26 -5.34
N LEU A 88 1.80 -5.11 -5.17
CA LEU A 88 2.39 -4.71 -3.88
C LEU A 88 1.55 -3.59 -3.28
N ILE A 89 1.12 -3.77 -2.05
CA ILE A 89 0.43 -2.76 -1.25
C ILE A 89 1.41 -2.33 -0.16
N ALA A 90 1.84 -1.06 -0.20
CA ALA A 90 2.89 -0.52 0.68
C ALA A 90 4.16 -1.40 0.69
N GLY A 91 4.53 -1.93 -0.49
CA GLY A 91 5.70 -2.78 -0.69
C GLY A 91 5.53 -4.26 -0.30
N SER A 92 4.37 -4.67 0.22
CA SER A 92 4.06 -6.07 0.54
C SER A 92 3.15 -6.71 -0.51
N LYS A 93 3.48 -7.94 -0.94
CA LYS A 93 2.60 -8.81 -1.74
C LYS A 93 1.66 -9.68 -0.90
N SER A 94 1.85 -9.68 0.42
CA SER A 94 1.14 -10.53 1.37
C SER A 94 0.21 -9.68 2.24
N PHE A 95 -1.01 -10.15 2.45
CA PHE A 95 -2.00 -9.52 3.32
C PHE A 95 -2.64 -10.56 4.24
N LYS A 96 -2.71 -10.25 5.54
CA LYS A 96 -3.38 -11.10 6.53
C LYS A 96 -4.81 -10.61 6.71
N ARG A 97 -5.78 -11.41 6.27
CA ARG A 97 -7.21 -11.14 6.46
C ARG A 97 -7.61 -11.28 7.92
N ALA A 98 -8.76 -10.68 8.26
CA ALA A 98 -9.35 -10.75 9.61
C ALA A 98 -9.66 -12.19 10.06
N ASP A 99 -9.98 -13.08 9.12
CA ASP A 99 -10.20 -14.52 9.36
C ASP A 99 -8.90 -15.31 9.60
N GLY A 100 -7.74 -14.64 9.61
CA GLY A 100 -6.42 -15.24 9.82
C GLY A 100 -5.78 -15.82 8.57
N LYS A 101 -6.49 -15.87 7.43
CA LYS A 101 -5.92 -16.34 6.15
C LYS A 101 -4.91 -15.34 5.62
N THR A 102 -3.78 -15.86 5.13
CA THR A 102 -2.82 -15.05 4.37
C THR A 102 -3.14 -15.13 2.89
N ILE A 103 -3.24 -13.96 2.26
CA ILE A 103 -3.47 -13.78 0.83
C ILE A 103 -2.16 -13.32 0.19
N GLU A 104 -1.77 -13.99 -0.89
CA GLU A 104 -0.67 -13.56 -1.76
C GLU A 104 -1.26 -12.95 -3.03
N PHE A 105 -0.92 -11.68 -3.31
CA PHE A 105 -1.32 -10.98 -4.53
C PHE A 105 -0.35 -11.30 -5.68
N VAL A 106 -0.32 -12.57 -6.05
CA VAL A 106 0.56 -13.14 -7.09
C VAL A 106 -0.29 -13.96 -8.04
N ASN A 107 0.05 -13.93 -9.33
CA ASN A 107 -0.71 -14.52 -10.45
C ASN A 107 -2.10 -13.89 -10.62
N PHE A 108 -2.94 -14.49 -11.47
CA PHE A 108 -4.28 -13.99 -11.75
C PHE A 108 -5.16 -14.02 -10.49
N PRO A 109 -6.13 -13.09 -10.35
CA PRO A 109 -7.14 -13.23 -9.33
C PRO A 109 -7.91 -14.54 -9.52
N ALA A 110 -8.31 -15.17 -8.42
CA ALA A 110 -9.18 -16.32 -8.42
C ALA A 110 -10.50 -15.98 -9.11
N SER A 111 -10.73 -16.58 -10.28
CA SER A 111 -11.94 -16.42 -11.07
C SER A 111 -12.35 -17.77 -11.67
N ALA A 112 -13.65 -18.02 -11.74
CA ALA A 112 -14.24 -19.25 -12.29
C ALA A 112 -13.95 -19.42 -13.79
N GLY A 113 -13.54 -18.36 -14.50
CA GLY A 113 -13.25 -18.39 -15.94
C GLY A 113 -11.77 -18.56 -16.32
N ASN A 114 -10.84 -18.58 -15.36
CA ASN A 114 -9.42 -18.71 -15.67
C ASN A 114 -9.03 -20.18 -15.94
N PRO A 115 -8.13 -20.46 -16.90
CA PRO A 115 -7.55 -21.79 -17.08
C PRO A 115 -6.95 -22.34 -15.78
N MET A 116 -7.08 -23.66 -15.58
CA MET A 116 -6.49 -24.35 -14.44
C MET A 116 -4.99 -24.07 -14.34
N GLY A 117 -4.52 -23.73 -13.13
CA GLY A 117 -3.11 -23.43 -12.86
C GLY A 117 -2.71 -21.96 -13.00
N LEU A 118 -3.61 -21.08 -13.47
CA LEU A 118 -3.32 -19.64 -13.57
C LEU A 118 -3.86 -18.82 -12.38
N ASN A 119 -4.80 -19.37 -11.62
CA ASN A 119 -5.39 -18.71 -10.45
C ASN A 119 -4.38 -18.60 -9.29
N GLY A 120 -4.25 -17.38 -8.77
CA GLY A 120 -3.66 -17.09 -7.46
C GLY A 120 -4.65 -17.30 -6.32
N THR A 121 -4.23 -16.95 -5.10
CA THR A 121 -5.02 -17.17 -3.88
C THR A 121 -5.97 -16.03 -3.52
N TRP A 122 -6.04 -15.00 -4.36
CA TRP A 122 -6.62 -13.69 -4.05
C TRP A 122 -7.75 -13.33 -5.01
N SER A 123 -8.68 -12.49 -4.57
CA SER A 123 -9.77 -11.93 -5.37
C SER A 123 -9.69 -10.40 -5.40
N VAL A 124 -10.45 -9.77 -6.29
CA VAL A 124 -10.55 -8.29 -6.34
C VAL A 124 -11.08 -7.74 -5.01
N ALA A 125 -11.97 -8.47 -4.34
CA ALA A 125 -12.47 -8.11 -3.00
C ALA A 125 -11.35 -8.16 -1.94
N ASP A 126 -10.46 -9.16 -2.00
CA ASP A 126 -9.29 -9.20 -1.11
C ASP A 126 -8.37 -8.00 -1.32
N PHE A 127 -8.18 -7.60 -2.57
CA PHE A 127 -7.39 -6.41 -2.91
C PHE A 127 -8.02 -5.14 -2.33
N GLU A 128 -9.33 -4.94 -2.49
CA GLU A 128 -10.02 -3.77 -1.94
C GLU A 128 -9.97 -3.74 -0.41
N VAL A 129 -10.15 -4.88 0.25
CA VAL A 129 -10.01 -4.99 1.71
C VAL A 129 -8.59 -4.65 2.17
N ALA A 130 -7.56 -5.16 1.48
CA ALA A 130 -6.17 -4.86 1.81
C ALA A 130 -5.81 -3.38 1.56
N LEU A 131 -6.36 -2.78 0.51
CA LEU A 131 -6.21 -1.35 0.19
C LEU A 131 -6.80 -0.47 1.30
N ARG A 132 -8.03 -0.77 1.74
CA ARG A 132 -8.69 -0.08 2.85
C ARG A 132 -7.90 -0.20 4.14
N ALA A 133 -7.39 -1.39 4.44
CA ALA A 133 -6.54 -1.60 5.62
C ALA A 133 -5.24 -0.77 5.55
N ALA A 134 -4.60 -0.68 4.36
CA ALA A 134 -3.41 0.16 4.16
C ALA A 134 -3.69 1.66 4.30
N LEU A 135 -4.93 2.09 4.02
CA LEU A 135 -5.42 3.44 4.26
C LEU A 135 -5.83 3.69 5.72
N GLY A 136 -5.71 2.70 6.60
CA GLY A 136 -6.16 2.79 8.00
C GLY A 136 -7.67 2.75 8.17
N GLU A 137 -8.41 2.36 7.13
CA GLU A 137 -9.85 2.17 7.21
C GLU A 137 -10.18 0.82 7.85
N LYS A 138 -11.35 0.72 8.48
CA LYS A 138 -11.85 -0.57 8.97
C LYS A 138 -12.10 -1.50 7.79
N ALA A 139 -11.46 -2.66 7.81
CA ALA A 139 -11.85 -3.79 6.99
C ALA A 139 -13.07 -4.45 7.68
N ASP A 140 -14.27 -4.17 7.18
CA ASP A 140 -15.51 -4.78 7.66
C ASP A 140 -15.68 -6.22 7.15
#